data_AF-A0A7Z8L3V8-F1
#
_entry.id   AF-A0A7Z8L3V8-F1
#
_cell.length_a   1.000
_cell.length_b   1.000
_cell.length_c   1.000
_cell.angle_alpha   90.00
_cell.angle_beta   90.00
_cell.angle_gamma   90.00
#
_symmetry.space_group_name_H-M   'P 1'
#
loop_
_entity.id
_entity.type
_entity.pdbx_description
1 polymer ?
#
loop_
_entity_poly.entity_id
_entity_poly.type
_entity_poly.pdbx_seq_one_letter_code
_entity_poly.pdbx_strand_id
1 'polypeptide(L)'
;MLGRSSCILALALWSLLTIQQLWADDIPTANRLLQEGIAHLQAADHDSTRLVDGAVALAQALAIYERFERWDQAVTVRSSLFWARKRMNRDQIHEWLARRPVEERAGAEAALATAEELSEERMDPAEADRFFGMAEEFATNNPNDYFLIAIRYFEVAERFAGSEVAINAQRRSLDAQQAHMREFTRSAAAERERALKEQEQRLRQQQEEEKRGNIFSRPAAAGGGNLAVPDTANQRRAQREFRQVYADRLRERDPAQRWVFAGELLEQAKATDHDPALRYTMLSEALDLAVSSSALHLMWDLSQQLAEDFAGLSQAELLSQQLSRVRASPSARAMQSLLSNPLDPDANSLVGQFFVLEADRLESGIDFLLMGSNEQWRSIGGMERAGPREAQERYQLARAWDGLIADERDARRNGTMRRRALHWYELAEPGLNGMAKTIAAQRIAELRPTVPLLTADWNKLNALDWERLVGTVVTVDATRGTKLPLSLGDGQKMRIVPHPDDRWNYVGFSSREQVDHRGTSTRFSGESFRRGAMLANIDGTDQAIGVIEGPAREITLKMHTSGRYRYSRGEGTMRVKLVPVR
;
A
#
# COMPACT_ATOMS: atom_id res chain seq x y z
N MET A 1 -56.27 10.80 43.04
CA MET A 1 -55.83 9.39 43.15
C MET A 1 -55.76 8.63 41.81
N LEU A 2 -56.21 9.20 40.67
CA LEU A 2 -56.19 8.49 39.38
C LEU A 2 -54.81 8.40 38.67
N GLY A 3 -53.81 9.21 39.05
CA GLY A 3 -52.49 9.22 38.40
C GLY A 3 -51.50 8.14 38.86
N ARG A 4 -51.75 7.44 39.98
CA ARG A 4 -50.82 6.40 40.49
C ARG A 4 -51.04 5.01 39.89
N SER A 5 -52.25 4.71 39.40
CA SER A 5 -52.55 3.40 38.78
C SER A 5 -52.00 3.26 37.35
N SER A 6 -51.91 4.35 36.58
CA SER A 6 -51.37 4.31 35.20
C SER A 6 -49.86 4.05 35.16
N CYS A 7 -49.09 4.54 36.13
CA CYS A 7 -47.64 4.28 36.20
C CYS A 7 -47.31 2.82 36.57
N ILE A 8 -48.12 2.17 37.41
CA ILE A 8 -47.91 0.77 37.78
C ILE A 8 -48.18 -0.16 36.59
N LEU A 9 -49.24 0.12 35.81
CA LEU A 9 -49.54 -0.62 34.58
C LEU A 9 -48.47 -0.43 33.50
N ALA A 10 -47.95 0.80 33.32
CA ALA A 10 -46.88 1.06 32.37
C ALA A 10 -45.56 0.38 32.76
N LEU A 11 -45.20 0.36 34.04
CA LEU A 11 -44.02 -0.36 34.53
C LEU A 11 -44.17 -1.88 34.42
N ALA A 12 -45.35 -2.43 34.71
CA ALA A 12 -45.63 -3.85 34.54
C ALA A 12 -45.56 -4.28 33.07
N LEU A 13 -46.15 -3.50 32.17
CA LEU A 13 -46.07 -3.73 30.72
C LEU A 13 -44.64 -3.58 30.19
N TRP A 14 -43.87 -2.62 30.69
CA TRP A 14 -42.45 -2.47 30.31
C TRP A 14 -41.59 -3.64 30.81
N SER A 15 -41.82 -4.13 32.04
CA SER A 15 -41.15 -5.32 32.56
C SER A 15 -41.53 -6.60 31.81
N LEU A 16 -42.79 -6.74 31.36
CA LEU A 16 -43.22 -7.86 30.52
C LEU A 16 -42.58 -7.81 29.13
N LEU A 17 -42.44 -6.61 28.55
CA LEU A 17 -41.81 -6.43 27.24
C LEU A 17 -40.29 -6.70 27.30
N THR A 18 -39.60 -6.27 28.36
CA THR A 18 -38.17 -6.55 28.53
C THR A 18 -37.89 -8.02 28.83
N ILE A 19 -38.76 -8.70 29.59
CA ILE A 19 -38.68 -10.16 29.77
C ILE A 19 -38.90 -10.90 28.44
N GLN A 20 -39.86 -10.48 27.62
CA GLN A 20 -40.06 -11.07 26.29
C GLN A 20 -38.88 -10.80 25.33
N GLN A 21 -38.25 -9.62 25.38
CA GLN A 21 -37.06 -9.33 24.57
C GLN A 21 -35.82 -10.12 25.02
N LEU A 22 -35.63 -10.32 26.32
CA LEU A 22 -34.56 -11.17 26.85
C LEU A 22 -34.66 -12.63 26.39
N TRP A 23 -35.87 -13.10 26.02
CA TRP A 23 -36.11 -14.49 25.59
C TRP A 23 -36.05 -14.67 24.07
N ALA A 24 -36.11 -13.58 23.29
CA ALA A 24 -36.10 -13.65 21.83
C ALA A 24 -34.72 -14.08 21.27
N ASP A 25 -33.64 -13.80 21.99
CA ASP A 25 -32.26 -14.10 21.56
C ASP A 25 -31.79 -15.52 21.92
N ASP A 26 -32.55 -16.24 22.74
CA ASP A 26 -32.16 -17.55 23.26
C ASP A 26 -32.23 -18.66 22.19
N ILE A 27 -33.28 -18.69 21.36
CA ILE A 27 -33.43 -19.74 20.32
C ILE A 27 -32.36 -19.62 19.22
N PRO A 28 -32.07 -18.43 18.65
CA PRO A 28 -30.92 -18.27 17.75
C PRO A 28 -29.60 -18.69 18.39
N THR A 29 -29.42 -18.40 19.69
CA THR A 29 -28.25 -18.82 20.46
C THR A 29 -28.16 -20.35 20.56
N ALA A 30 -29.27 -21.04 20.88
CA ALA A 30 -29.32 -22.50 20.92
C ALA A 30 -29.04 -23.13 19.55
N ASN A 31 -29.54 -22.54 18.46
CA ASN A 31 -29.24 -23.00 17.10
C ASN A 31 -27.74 -22.89 16.78
N ARG A 32 -27.12 -21.76 17.13
CA ARG A 32 -25.68 -21.55 16.96
C ARG A 32 -24.87 -22.56 17.79
N LEU A 33 -25.23 -22.75 19.05
CA LEU A 33 -24.58 -23.71 19.95
C LEU A 33 -24.73 -25.16 19.47
N LEU A 34 -25.90 -25.53 18.94
CA LEU A 34 -26.11 -26.82 18.29
C LEU A 34 -25.18 -26.97 17.09
N GLN A 35 -25.15 -26.00 16.18
CA GLN A 35 -24.27 -26.03 14.99
C GLN A 35 -22.79 -26.13 15.37
N GLU A 36 -22.34 -25.33 16.34
CA GLU A 36 -20.98 -25.35 16.89
C GLU A 36 -20.66 -26.71 17.52
N GLY A 37 -21.59 -27.24 18.32
CA GLY A 37 -21.51 -28.56 18.92
C GLY A 37 -21.32 -29.67 17.90
N ILE A 38 -22.18 -29.73 16.88
CA ILE A 38 -22.09 -30.72 15.80
C ILE A 38 -20.79 -30.57 15.01
N ALA A 39 -20.36 -29.35 14.69
CA ALA A 39 -19.10 -29.10 14.00
C ALA A 39 -17.90 -29.63 14.81
N HIS A 40 -17.90 -29.43 16.14
CA HIS A 40 -16.88 -30.00 17.01
C HIS A 40 -16.90 -31.53 17.07
N LEU A 41 -18.09 -32.14 17.09
CA LEU A 41 -18.20 -33.60 17.05
C LEU A 41 -17.71 -34.19 15.72
N GLN A 42 -17.93 -33.51 14.59
CA GLN A 42 -17.39 -33.92 13.29
C GLN A 42 -15.85 -33.77 13.25
N ALA A 43 -15.32 -32.65 13.76
CA ALA A 43 -13.89 -32.42 13.84
C ALA A 43 -13.17 -33.44 14.76
N ALA A 44 -13.89 -34.02 15.72
CA ALA A 44 -13.34 -34.99 16.66
C ALA A 44 -12.84 -36.30 16.05
N ASP A 45 -13.23 -36.62 14.80
CA ASP A 45 -12.68 -37.76 14.07
C ASP A 45 -11.19 -37.57 13.71
N HIS A 46 -10.70 -36.31 13.69
CA HIS A 46 -9.30 -35.97 13.48
C HIS A 46 -8.63 -35.38 14.72
N ASP A 47 -9.40 -34.74 15.59
CA ASP A 47 -8.92 -34.09 16.81
C ASP A 47 -9.85 -34.38 17.99
N SER A 48 -9.58 -35.48 18.68
CA SER A 48 -10.39 -35.94 19.81
C SER A 48 -10.57 -34.92 20.94
N THR A 49 -9.73 -33.88 21.03
CA THR A 49 -9.87 -32.82 22.04
C THR A 49 -11.13 -31.97 21.83
N ARG A 50 -11.67 -31.94 20.61
CA ARG A 50 -12.89 -31.21 20.25
C ARG A 50 -14.16 -31.81 20.83
N LEU A 51 -14.15 -33.07 21.29
CA LEU A 51 -15.34 -33.70 21.88
C LEU A 51 -15.86 -32.94 23.11
N VAL A 52 -14.95 -32.42 23.94
CA VAL A 52 -15.32 -31.69 25.17
C VAL A 52 -15.94 -30.34 24.83
N ASP A 53 -15.36 -29.58 23.88
CA ASP A 53 -15.95 -28.32 23.39
C ASP A 53 -17.36 -28.57 22.81
N GLY A 54 -17.50 -29.63 22.00
CA GLY A 54 -18.78 -30.00 21.41
C GLY A 54 -19.84 -30.37 22.45
N ALA A 55 -19.48 -31.16 23.45
CA ALA A 55 -20.37 -31.55 24.54
C ALA A 55 -20.83 -30.33 25.37
N VAL A 56 -19.93 -29.39 25.67
CA VAL A 56 -20.28 -28.17 26.42
C VAL A 56 -21.26 -27.31 25.64
N ALA A 57 -21.01 -27.07 24.35
CA ALA A 57 -21.91 -26.29 23.49
C ALA A 57 -23.30 -26.96 23.37
N LEU A 58 -23.33 -28.29 23.20
CA LEU A 58 -24.58 -29.05 23.11
C LEU A 58 -25.38 -29.02 24.42
N ALA A 59 -24.74 -29.15 25.58
CA ALA A 59 -25.46 -29.10 26.86
C ALA A 59 -26.08 -27.71 27.12
N GLN A 60 -25.39 -26.65 26.72
CA GLN A 60 -25.95 -25.29 26.77
C GLN A 60 -27.15 -25.15 25.82
N ALA A 61 -27.05 -25.69 24.60
CA ALA A 61 -28.17 -25.71 23.65
C ALA A 61 -29.36 -26.50 24.21
N LEU A 62 -29.12 -27.64 24.87
CA LEU A 62 -30.15 -28.48 25.46
C LEU A 62 -30.97 -27.72 26.50
N ALA A 63 -30.29 -27.06 27.45
CA ALA A 63 -30.94 -26.30 28.51
C ALA A 63 -31.87 -25.22 27.96
N ILE A 64 -31.49 -24.58 26.84
CA ILE A 64 -32.34 -23.60 26.17
C ILE A 64 -33.52 -24.30 25.47
N TYR A 65 -33.29 -25.35 24.69
CA TYR A 65 -34.38 -26.03 23.99
C TYR A 65 -35.42 -26.63 24.93
N GLU A 66 -35.02 -27.22 26.05
CA GLU A 66 -35.95 -27.76 27.06
C GLU A 66 -36.75 -26.64 27.73
N ARG A 67 -36.11 -25.51 28.05
CA ARG A 67 -36.79 -24.33 28.62
C ARG A 67 -37.89 -23.78 27.70
N PHE A 68 -37.71 -23.89 26.39
CA PHE A 68 -38.66 -23.41 25.38
C PHE A 68 -39.48 -24.54 24.74
N GLU A 69 -39.50 -25.74 25.32
CA GLU A 69 -40.29 -26.89 24.86
C GLU A 69 -40.05 -27.26 23.39
N ARG A 70 -38.82 -27.07 22.91
CA ARG A 70 -38.35 -27.41 21.55
C ARG A 70 -37.90 -28.88 21.51
N TRP A 71 -38.86 -29.79 21.70
CA TRP A 71 -38.57 -31.21 21.93
C TRP A 71 -37.84 -31.89 20.78
N ASP A 72 -38.14 -31.55 19.52
CA ASP A 72 -37.46 -32.16 18.35
C ASP A 72 -35.95 -31.86 18.34
N GLN A 73 -35.58 -30.60 18.64
CA GLN A 73 -34.20 -30.18 18.75
C GLN A 73 -33.55 -30.75 20.01
N ALA A 74 -34.26 -30.77 21.14
CA ALA A 74 -33.78 -31.36 22.39
C ALA A 74 -33.42 -32.85 22.21
N VAL A 75 -34.23 -33.62 21.48
CA VAL A 75 -33.92 -35.02 21.14
C VAL A 75 -32.62 -35.13 20.34
N THR A 76 -32.42 -34.31 19.30
CA THR A 76 -31.16 -34.30 18.52
C THR A 76 -29.94 -33.99 19.39
N VAL A 77 -30.07 -33.00 20.28
CA VAL A 77 -29.00 -32.60 21.19
C VAL A 77 -28.70 -33.70 22.20
N ARG A 78 -29.71 -34.35 22.78
CA ARG A 78 -29.53 -35.48 23.71
C ARG A 78 -28.80 -36.65 23.07
N SER A 79 -29.19 -37.06 21.86
CA SER A 79 -28.47 -38.12 21.12
C SER A 79 -27.00 -37.76 20.86
N SER A 80 -26.75 -36.48 20.57
CA SER A 80 -25.39 -35.98 20.28
C SER A 80 -24.53 -35.88 21.56
N LEU A 81 -25.12 -35.49 22.70
CA LEU A 81 -24.47 -35.54 24.01
C LEU A 81 -24.13 -36.97 24.43
N PHE A 82 -25.07 -37.90 24.22
CA PHE A 82 -24.84 -39.32 24.47
C PHE A 82 -23.64 -39.83 23.66
N TRP A 83 -23.63 -39.55 22.35
CA TRP A 83 -22.51 -39.91 21.46
C TRP A 83 -21.19 -39.29 21.90
N ALA A 84 -21.18 -37.99 22.19
CA ALA A 84 -20.00 -37.28 22.66
C ALA A 84 -19.44 -37.94 23.93
N ARG A 85 -20.31 -38.20 24.91
CA ARG A 85 -19.91 -38.79 26.19
C ARG A 85 -19.33 -40.19 26.06
N LYS A 86 -19.88 -41.04 25.19
CA LYS A 86 -19.35 -42.38 24.92
C LYS A 86 -17.96 -42.36 24.29
N ARG A 87 -17.57 -41.27 23.62
CA ARG A 87 -16.26 -41.10 22.97
C ARG A 87 -15.25 -40.30 23.79
N MET A 88 -15.66 -39.60 24.85
CA MET A 88 -14.76 -38.82 25.70
C MET A 88 -13.98 -39.69 26.68
N ASN A 89 -12.68 -39.42 26.83
CA ASN A 89 -11.85 -39.94 27.92
C ASN A 89 -11.85 -38.93 29.10
N ARG A 90 -11.85 -39.44 30.35
CA ARG A 90 -11.72 -38.65 31.57
C ARG A 90 -10.47 -37.76 31.56
N ASP A 91 -9.34 -38.26 31.04
CA ASP A 91 -8.11 -37.48 30.97
C ASP A 91 -8.27 -36.26 30.05
N GLN A 92 -8.98 -36.39 28.93
CA GLN A 92 -9.27 -35.28 28.02
C GLN A 92 -10.15 -34.23 28.69
N ILE A 93 -11.14 -34.65 29.48
CA ILE A 93 -11.99 -33.74 30.25
C ILE A 93 -11.15 -32.96 31.27
N HIS A 94 -10.28 -33.64 32.02
CA HIS A 94 -9.42 -32.99 33.01
C HIS A 94 -8.42 -32.02 32.37
N GLU A 95 -7.77 -32.42 31.28
CA GLU A 95 -6.84 -31.56 30.55
C GLU A 95 -7.54 -30.34 29.95
N TRP A 96 -8.72 -30.53 29.36
CA TRP A 96 -9.53 -29.45 28.80
C TRP A 96 -9.96 -28.45 29.88
N LEU A 97 -10.45 -28.94 31.03
CA LEU A 97 -10.83 -28.10 32.17
C LEU A 97 -9.64 -27.32 32.74
N ALA A 98 -8.47 -27.95 32.82
CA ALA A 98 -7.25 -27.32 33.33
C ALA A 98 -6.80 -26.11 32.49
N ARG A 99 -7.07 -26.11 31.18
CA ARG A 99 -6.73 -25.01 30.26
C ARG A 99 -7.70 -23.83 30.32
N ARG A 100 -8.89 -23.99 30.93
CA ARG A 100 -9.93 -22.95 30.99
C ARG A 100 -9.77 -22.04 32.22
N PRO A 101 -10.15 -20.75 32.11
CA PRO A 101 -10.25 -19.83 33.25
C PRO A 101 -11.19 -20.38 34.33
N VAL A 102 -10.93 -20.07 35.60
CA VAL A 102 -11.66 -20.63 36.75
C VAL A 102 -13.15 -20.27 36.69
N GLU A 103 -13.47 -19.08 36.21
CA GLU A 103 -14.81 -18.55 36.02
C GLU A 103 -15.64 -19.31 34.96
N GLU A 104 -15.00 -19.92 33.96
CA GLU A 104 -15.69 -20.71 32.91
C GLU A 104 -15.89 -22.18 33.32
N ARG A 105 -15.11 -22.69 34.29
CA ARG A 105 -15.10 -24.11 34.67
C ARG A 105 -16.42 -24.59 35.21
N ALA A 106 -17.07 -23.82 36.08
CA ALA A 106 -18.31 -24.25 36.73
C ALA A 106 -19.43 -24.53 35.70
N GLY A 107 -19.56 -23.69 34.67
CA GLY A 107 -20.53 -23.90 33.60
C GLY A 107 -20.20 -25.11 32.72
N ALA A 108 -18.92 -25.32 32.43
CA ALA A 108 -18.47 -26.48 31.65
C ALA A 108 -18.59 -27.80 32.42
N GLU A 109 -18.28 -27.80 33.72
CA GLU A 109 -18.46 -28.97 34.59
C GLU A 109 -19.93 -29.36 34.69
N ALA A 110 -20.84 -28.38 34.84
CA ALA A 110 -22.28 -28.63 34.82
C ALA A 110 -22.74 -29.24 33.48
N ALA A 111 -22.27 -28.69 32.37
CA ALA A 111 -22.56 -29.20 31.03
C ALA A 111 -22.08 -30.66 30.83
N LEU A 112 -20.88 -30.98 31.31
CA LEU A 112 -20.34 -32.34 31.24
C LEU A 112 -21.06 -33.31 32.18
N ALA A 113 -21.52 -32.85 33.34
CA ALA A 113 -22.37 -33.64 34.23
C ALA A 113 -23.70 -34.00 33.55
N THR A 114 -24.33 -33.07 32.82
CA THR A 114 -25.53 -33.37 32.02
C THR A 114 -25.26 -34.45 30.96
N ALA A 115 -24.11 -34.39 30.29
CA ALA A 115 -23.73 -35.41 29.31
C ALA A 115 -23.52 -36.80 29.95
N GLU A 116 -22.92 -36.86 31.14
CA GLU A 116 -22.77 -38.09 31.93
C GLU A 116 -24.14 -38.68 32.29
N GLU A 117 -25.01 -37.88 32.90
CA GLU A 117 -26.35 -38.29 33.35
C GLU A 117 -27.16 -38.90 32.20
N LEU A 118 -27.20 -38.21 31.05
CA LEU A 118 -27.87 -38.70 29.85
C LEU A 118 -27.30 -40.04 29.35
N SER A 119 -26.00 -40.27 29.52
CA SER A 119 -25.33 -41.50 29.07
C SER A 119 -25.54 -42.69 30.00
N GLU A 120 -25.87 -42.45 31.27
CA GLU A 120 -26.15 -43.46 32.29
C GLU A 120 -27.65 -43.78 32.45
N GLU A 121 -28.53 -42.92 31.90
CA GLU A 121 -29.98 -43.09 31.91
C GLU A 121 -30.40 -44.46 31.33
N ARG A 122 -31.00 -45.32 32.16
CA ARG A 122 -31.49 -46.65 31.76
C ARG A 122 -32.91 -46.54 31.19
N MET A 123 -33.11 -47.07 29.99
CA MET A 123 -34.43 -47.10 29.34
C MET A 123 -35.13 -48.43 29.58
N ASP A 124 -36.46 -48.41 29.62
CA ASP A 124 -37.27 -49.63 29.64
C ASP A 124 -37.10 -50.36 28.30
N PRO A 125 -36.69 -51.65 28.27
CA PRO A 125 -36.58 -52.43 27.04
C PRO A 125 -37.83 -52.40 26.15
N ALA A 126 -39.03 -52.18 26.73
CA ALA A 126 -40.27 -52.03 25.98
C ALA A 126 -40.32 -50.78 25.07
N GLU A 127 -39.45 -49.79 25.30
CA GLU A 127 -39.40 -48.56 24.49
C GLU A 127 -38.50 -48.66 23.25
N ALA A 128 -37.82 -49.80 23.03
CA ALA A 128 -36.85 -49.95 21.94
C ALA A 128 -37.44 -49.59 20.56
N ASP A 129 -38.64 -50.10 20.24
CA ASP A 129 -39.32 -49.83 18.98
C ASP A 129 -39.67 -48.34 18.79
N ARG A 130 -40.03 -47.66 19.88
CA ARG A 130 -40.36 -46.22 19.85
C ARG A 130 -39.13 -45.39 19.50
N PHE A 131 -38.00 -45.64 20.18
CA PHE A 131 -36.74 -44.94 19.91
C PHE A 131 -36.22 -45.23 18.50
N PHE A 132 -36.32 -46.48 18.04
CA PHE A 132 -35.95 -46.84 16.68
C PHE A 132 -36.84 -46.14 15.64
N GLY A 133 -38.15 -46.09 15.86
CA GLY A 133 -39.09 -45.36 15.00
C GLY A 133 -38.76 -43.86 14.90
N MET A 134 -38.39 -43.22 16.01
CA MET A 134 -37.95 -41.82 16.01
C MET A 134 -36.64 -41.61 15.23
N ALA A 135 -35.73 -42.59 15.23
CA ALA A 135 -34.51 -42.54 14.42
C ALA A 135 -34.80 -42.72 12.92
N GLU A 136 -35.71 -43.63 12.56
CA GLU A 136 -36.18 -43.83 11.18
C GLU A 136 -36.92 -42.61 10.63
N GLU A 137 -37.79 -41.99 11.43
CA GLU A 137 -38.46 -40.73 11.07
C GLU A 137 -37.45 -39.60 10.84
N PHE A 138 -36.47 -39.45 11.73
CA PHE A 138 -35.41 -38.46 11.54
C PHE A 138 -34.58 -38.70 10.28
N ALA A 139 -34.20 -39.95 10.01
CA ALA A 139 -33.44 -40.30 8.81
C ALA A 139 -34.23 -40.04 7.53
N THR A 140 -35.54 -40.29 7.56
CA THR A 140 -36.46 -39.98 6.44
C THR A 140 -36.55 -38.48 6.19
N ASN A 141 -36.64 -37.68 7.25
CA ASN A 141 -36.77 -36.23 7.16
C ASN A 141 -35.45 -35.52 6.85
N ASN A 142 -34.30 -36.16 7.09
CA ASN A 142 -32.97 -35.57 6.96
C ASN A 142 -32.01 -36.47 6.16
N PRO A 143 -32.33 -36.86 4.92
CA PRO A 143 -31.61 -37.92 4.20
C PRO A 143 -30.13 -37.62 3.90
N ASN A 144 -29.69 -36.37 4.06
CA ASN A 144 -28.32 -35.93 3.83
C ASN A 144 -27.52 -35.74 5.14
N ASP A 145 -28.17 -35.80 6.31
CA ASP A 145 -27.53 -35.60 7.62
C ASP A 145 -26.98 -36.92 8.16
N TYR A 146 -26.18 -37.60 7.35
CA TYR A 146 -25.63 -38.93 7.64
C TYR A 146 -24.93 -39.01 9.00
N PHE A 147 -24.29 -37.92 9.45
CA PHE A 147 -23.66 -37.85 10.76
C PHE A 147 -24.66 -37.92 11.92
N LEU A 148 -25.73 -37.11 11.88
CA LEU A 148 -26.75 -37.11 12.92
C LEU A 148 -27.61 -38.38 12.87
N ILE A 149 -27.86 -38.91 11.66
CA ILE A 149 -28.50 -40.22 11.48
C ILE A 149 -27.68 -41.30 12.18
N ALA A 150 -26.37 -41.34 11.94
CA ALA A 150 -25.47 -42.29 12.58
C ALA A 150 -25.51 -42.19 14.11
N ILE A 151 -25.47 -40.97 14.65
CA ILE A 151 -25.55 -40.68 16.09
C ILE A 151 -26.86 -41.22 16.69
N ARG A 152 -28.01 -40.94 16.06
CA ARG A 152 -29.31 -41.38 16.59
C ARG A 152 -29.45 -42.90 16.61
N TYR A 153 -29.07 -43.58 15.53
CA TYR A 153 -29.09 -45.04 15.52
C TYR A 153 -28.09 -45.66 16.50
N PHE A 154 -26.94 -45.03 16.72
CA PHE A 154 -25.97 -45.48 17.72
C PHE A 154 -26.53 -45.42 19.14
N GLU A 155 -27.24 -44.34 19.49
CA GLU A 155 -27.89 -44.24 20.79
C GLU A 155 -28.88 -45.39 21.01
N VAL A 156 -29.71 -45.70 20.02
CA VAL A 156 -30.65 -46.85 20.09
C VAL A 156 -29.89 -48.18 20.25
N ALA A 157 -28.81 -48.38 19.50
CA ALA A 157 -28.00 -49.59 19.57
C ALA A 157 -27.40 -49.80 20.98
N GLU A 158 -26.86 -48.74 21.59
CA GLU A 158 -26.22 -48.80 22.90
C GLU A 158 -27.23 -48.91 24.05
N ARG A 159 -28.35 -48.16 24.00
CA ARG A 159 -29.34 -48.17 25.09
C ARG A 159 -30.11 -49.49 25.20
N PHE A 160 -30.33 -50.17 24.07
CA PHE A 160 -31.12 -51.41 24.00
C PHE A 160 -30.26 -52.64 23.64
N ALA A 161 -28.97 -52.62 24.04
CA ALA A 161 -28.00 -53.66 23.70
C ALA A 161 -28.52 -55.07 23.99
N GLY A 162 -28.36 -55.98 23.01
CA GLY A 162 -28.84 -57.36 23.08
C GLY A 162 -30.24 -57.60 22.51
N SER A 163 -31.01 -56.55 22.20
CA SER A 163 -32.28 -56.66 21.47
C SER A 163 -32.07 -56.75 19.95
N GLU A 164 -33.06 -57.28 19.22
CA GLU A 164 -33.06 -57.28 17.75
C GLU A 164 -33.07 -55.84 17.18
N VAL A 165 -33.82 -54.94 17.83
CA VAL A 165 -33.87 -53.52 17.49
C VAL A 165 -32.48 -52.88 17.56
N ALA A 166 -31.71 -53.16 18.61
CA ALA A 166 -30.34 -52.64 18.73
C ALA A 166 -29.40 -53.16 17.65
N ILE A 167 -29.53 -54.44 17.23
CA ILE A 167 -28.74 -55.00 16.12
C ILE A 167 -29.07 -54.27 14.81
N ASN A 168 -30.35 -54.01 14.55
CA ASN A 168 -30.78 -53.27 13.37
C ASN A 168 -30.30 -51.82 13.41
N ALA A 169 -30.40 -51.15 14.57
CA ALA A 169 -29.90 -49.80 14.77
C ALA A 169 -28.38 -49.72 14.55
N GLN A 170 -27.61 -50.69 15.07
CA GLN A 170 -26.17 -50.74 14.86
C GLN A 170 -25.80 -50.80 13.37
N ARG A 171 -26.52 -51.63 12.58
CA ARG A 171 -26.31 -51.71 11.12
C ARG A 171 -26.61 -50.38 10.45
N ARG A 172 -27.75 -49.75 10.78
CA ARG A 172 -28.15 -48.44 10.24
C ARG A 172 -27.14 -47.35 10.59
N SER A 173 -26.61 -47.34 11.81
CA SER A 173 -25.58 -46.40 12.24
C SER A 173 -24.30 -46.54 11.42
N LEU A 174 -23.82 -47.78 11.21
CA LEU A 174 -22.64 -48.06 10.39
C LEU A 174 -22.83 -47.64 8.92
N ASP A 175 -24.00 -47.93 8.33
CA ASP A 175 -24.31 -47.51 6.96
C ASP A 175 -24.29 -45.98 6.82
N ALA A 176 -24.85 -45.26 7.80
CA ALA A 176 -24.86 -43.81 7.84
C ALA A 176 -23.44 -43.23 8.05
N GLN A 177 -22.61 -43.83 8.92
CA GLN A 177 -21.19 -43.43 9.07
C GLN A 177 -20.41 -43.59 7.75
N GLN A 178 -20.60 -44.72 7.05
CA GLN A 178 -19.98 -44.93 5.75
C GLN A 178 -20.46 -43.92 4.70
N ALA A 179 -21.74 -43.57 4.71
CA ALA A 179 -22.29 -42.54 3.83
C ALA A 179 -21.71 -41.15 4.15
N HIS A 180 -21.59 -40.80 5.44
CA HIS A 180 -20.96 -39.56 5.88
C HIS A 180 -19.51 -39.46 5.40
N MET A 181 -18.71 -40.53 5.59
CA MET A 181 -17.31 -40.57 5.16
C MET A 181 -17.16 -40.42 3.64
N ARG A 182 -18.05 -41.04 2.86
CA ARG A 182 -18.07 -40.89 1.39
C ARG A 182 -18.38 -39.45 0.97
N GLU A 183 -19.35 -38.81 1.60
CA GLU A 183 -19.71 -37.43 1.28
C GLU A 183 -18.60 -36.46 1.70
N PHE A 184 -18.02 -36.63 2.88
CA PHE A 184 -16.87 -35.84 3.34
C PHE A 184 -15.66 -35.96 2.39
N THR A 185 -15.35 -37.17 1.93
CA THR A 185 -14.27 -37.39 0.97
C THR A 185 -14.56 -36.70 -0.38
N ARG A 186 -15.83 -36.73 -0.82
CA ARG A 186 -16.27 -36.09 -2.06
C ARG A 186 -16.19 -34.57 -1.98
N SER A 187 -16.66 -33.97 -0.88
CA SER A 187 -16.60 -32.51 -0.69
C SER A 187 -15.14 -32.03 -0.58
N ALA A 188 -14.30 -32.74 0.17
CA ALA A 188 -12.87 -32.42 0.29
C ALA A 188 -12.14 -32.53 -1.07
N ALA A 189 -12.49 -33.51 -1.91
CA ALA A 189 -11.95 -33.61 -3.26
C ALA A 189 -12.38 -32.43 -4.16
N ALA A 190 -13.66 -32.04 -4.10
CA ALA A 190 -14.17 -30.90 -4.85
C ALA A 190 -13.53 -29.56 -4.42
N GLU A 191 -13.29 -29.36 -3.12
CA GLU A 191 -12.58 -28.18 -2.61
C GLU A 191 -11.12 -28.13 -3.08
N ARG A 192 -10.40 -29.26 -3.04
CA ARG A 192 -9.04 -29.33 -3.58
C ARG A 192 -8.99 -29.02 -5.06
N GLU A 193 -9.96 -29.51 -5.84
CA GLU A 193 -10.06 -29.20 -7.27
C GLU A 193 -10.29 -27.69 -7.51
N ARG A 194 -11.17 -27.04 -6.72
CA ARG A 194 -11.38 -25.59 -6.78
C ARG A 194 -10.11 -24.82 -6.45
N ALA A 195 -9.41 -25.18 -5.37
CA ALA A 195 -8.17 -24.53 -4.96
C ALA A 195 -7.08 -24.66 -6.03
N LEU A 196 -6.99 -25.81 -6.69
CA LEU A 196 -6.02 -26.04 -7.77
C LEU A 196 -6.34 -25.20 -9.01
N LYS A 197 -7.62 -25.10 -9.42
CA LYS A 197 -8.06 -24.22 -10.51
C LYS A 197 -7.79 -22.74 -10.21
N GLU A 198 -8.01 -22.30 -8.97
CA GLU A 198 -7.68 -20.94 -8.56
C GLU A 198 -6.17 -20.67 -8.61
N GLN A 199 -5.35 -21.63 -8.18
CA GLN A 199 -3.89 -21.53 -8.27
C GLN A 199 -3.43 -21.45 -9.74
N GLU A 200 -3.96 -22.29 -10.61
CA GLU A 200 -3.69 -22.25 -12.06
C GLU A 200 -4.09 -20.92 -12.68
N GLN A 201 -5.26 -20.38 -12.32
CA GLN A 201 -5.72 -19.09 -12.78
C GLN A 201 -4.78 -17.95 -12.32
N ARG A 202 -4.32 -17.98 -11.06
CA ARG A 202 -3.35 -17.00 -10.56
C ARG A 202 -2.02 -17.08 -11.29
N LEU A 203 -1.49 -18.28 -11.51
CA LEU A 203 -0.26 -18.48 -12.28
C LEU A 203 -0.42 -17.97 -13.72
N ARG A 204 -1.57 -18.23 -14.34
CA ARG A 204 -1.86 -17.72 -15.69
C ARG A 204 -1.95 -16.19 -15.71
N GLN A 205 -2.63 -15.57 -14.74
CA GLN A 205 -2.70 -14.11 -14.62
C GLN A 205 -1.31 -13.51 -14.42
N GLN A 206 -0.48 -14.10 -13.55
CA GLN A 206 0.89 -13.66 -13.34
C GLN A 206 1.72 -13.77 -14.63
N GLN A 207 1.61 -14.88 -15.37
CA GLN A 207 2.28 -15.03 -16.66
C GLN A 207 1.77 -14.03 -17.71
N GLU A 208 0.47 -13.71 -17.70
CA GLU A 208 -0.11 -12.69 -18.58
C GLU A 208 0.36 -11.28 -18.19
N GLU A 209 0.50 -10.98 -16.91
CA GLU A 209 1.05 -9.71 -16.40
C GLU A 209 2.54 -9.56 -16.73
N GLU A 210 3.32 -10.63 -16.57
CA GLU A 210 4.72 -10.69 -17.01
C GLU A 210 4.84 -10.48 -18.53
N LYS A 211 3.92 -11.05 -19.32
CA LYS A 211 3.84 -10.83 -20.77
C LYS A 211 3.34 -9.43 -21.14
N ARG A 212 2.50 -8.80 -20.32
CA ARG A 212 2.06 -7.41 -20.51
C ARG A 212 3.20 -6.42 -20.39
N GLY A 213 4.37 -6.85 -19.90
CA GLY A 213 5.70 -6.26 -20.12
C GLY A 213 5.82 -4.75 -19.85
N ASN A 214 6.73 -4.10 -20.57
CA ASN A 214 7.01 -2.66 -20.47
C ASN A 214 5.82 -1.80 -20.98
N ILE A 215 6.00 -0.49 -20.90
CA ILE A 215 5.04 0.50 -21.38
C ILE A 215 4.69 0.39 -22.89
N PHE A 216 5.46 -0.34 -23.71
CA PHE A 216 5.14 -0.61 -25.12
C PHE A 216 4.30 -1.88 -25.33
N SER A 217 4.31 -2.85 -24.40
CA SER A 217 3.48 -4.07 -24.47
C SER A 217 2.10 -3.89 -23.84
N ARG A 218 1.91 -2.85 -23.02
CA ARG A 218 0.57 -2.45 -22.61
C ARG A 218 -0.14 -1.91 -23.85
N PRO A 219 -1.23 -2.54 -24.33
CA PRO A 219 -2.00 -1.95 -25.42
C PRO A 219 -2.38 -0.54 -24.96
N ALA A 220 -1.94 0.47 -25.70
CA ALA A 220 -2.31 1.85 -25.45
C ALA A 220 -3.83 1.86 -25.26
N ALA A 221 -4.32 2.35 -24.12
CA ALA A 221 -5.74 2.34 -23.82
C ALA A 221 -6.48 2.92 -25.03
N ALA A 222 -7.20 2.06 -25.76
CA ALA A 222 -7.63 2.38 -27.12
C ALA A 222 -8.52 3.62 -27.09
N GLY A 223 -7.99 4.76 -27.53
CA GLY A 223 -8.73 6.01 -27.76
C GLY A 223 -9.62 6.47 -26.61
N GLY A 224 -9.22 6.22 -25.35
CA GLY A 224 -10.01 6.55 -24.15
C GLY A 224 -10.13 8.05 -23.85
N GLY A 225 -9.59 8.91 -24.71
CA GLY A 225 -9.72 10.35 -24.56
C GLY A 225 -11.16 10.82 -24.57
N ASN A 226 -11.52 11.64 -23.60
CA ASN A 226 -12.88 12.16 -23.44
C ASN A 226 -13.17 13.35 -24.38
N LEU A 227 -12.16 13.93 -25.01
CA LEU A 227 -12.30 15.10 -25.87
C LEU A 227 -12.25 14.68 -27.35
N ALA A 228 -13.12 15.24 -28.18
CA ALA A 228 -12.96 15.11 -29.63
C ALA A 228 -11.73 15.90 -30.08
N VAL A 229 -10.97 15.37 -31.04
CA VAL A 229 -9.92 16.15 -31.72
C VAL A 229 -10.58 17.41 -32.32
N PRO A 230 -10.12 18.63 -31.98
CA PRO A 230 -10.70 19.86 -32.51
C PRO A 230 -10.67 19.87 -34.04
N ASP A 231 -11.69 20.44 -34.69
CA ASP A 231 -11.68 20.56 -36.15
C ASP A 231 -10.55 21.47 -36.66
N THR A 232 -10.22 21.35 -37.95
CA THR A 232 -9.10 22.09 -38.57
C THR A 232 -9.23 23.61 -38.45
N ALA A 233 -10.44 24.18 -38.42
CA ALA A 233 -10.61 25.62 -38.30
C ALA A 233 -10.26 26.10 -36.88
N ASN A 234 -10.72 25.36 -35.87
CA ASN A 234 -10.41 25.61 -34.47
C ASN A 234 -8.92 25.39 -34.17
N GLN A 235 -8.30 24.33 -34.70
CA GLN A 235 -6.85 24.11 -34.59
C GLN A 235 -6.06 25.29 -35.17
N ARG A 236 -6.41 25.77 -36.38
CA ARG A 236 -5.72 26.91 -37.01
C ARG A 236 -5.90 28.22 -36.23
N ARG A 237 -7.06 28.44 -35.61
CA ARG A 237 -7.29 29.62 -34.77
C ARG A 237 -6.39 29.57 -33.53
N ALA A 238 -6.47 28.48 -32.76
CA ALA A 238 -5.66 28.28 -31.56
C ALA A 238 -4.16 28.33 -31.85
N GLN A 239 -3.71 27.76 -32.98
CA GLN A 239 -2.31 27.83 -33.41
C GLN A 239 -1.82 29.26 -33.70
N ARG A 240 -2.66 30.12 -34.29
CA ARG A 240 -2.28 31.53 -34.51
C ARG A 240 -2.14 32.28 -33.18
N GLU A 241 -3.10 32.10 -32.28
CA GLU A 241 -3.08 32.71 -30.95
C GLU A 241 -1.86 32.23 -30.14
N PHE A 242 -1.63 30.92 -30.13
CA PHE A 242 -0.45 30.32 -29.52
C PHE A 242 0.85 30.92 -30.06
N ARG A 243 1.02 30.99 -31.38
CA ARG A 243 2.24 31.54 -32.00
C ARG A 243 2.40 33.04 -31.75
N GLN A 244 1.32 33.78 -31.57
CA GLN A 244 1.37 35.19 -31.20
C GLN A 244 1.88 35.36 -29.76
N VAL A 245 1.38 34.55 -28.82
CA VAL A 245 1.78 34.59 -27.41
C VAL A 245 3.22 34.12 -27.21
N TYR A 246 3.62 33.03 -27.86
CA TYR A 246 4.94 32.41 -27.67
C TYR A 246 5.94 32.71 -28.79
N ALA A 247 5.74 33.79 -29.56
CA ALA A 247 6.55 34.12 -30.74
C ALA A 247 8.06 34.15 -30.44
N ASP A 248 8.46 34.73 -29.30
CA ASP A 248 9.86 34.85 -28.93
C ASP A 248 10.47 33.52 -28.49
N ARG A 249 9.73 32.72 -27.71
CA ARG A 249 10.17 31.38 -27.26
C ARG A 249 10.32 30.42 -28.44
N LEU A 250 9.43 30.49 -29.44
CA LEU A 250 9.50 29.68 -30.65
C LEU A 250 10.69 30.02 -31.58
N ARG A 251 11.27 31.23 -31.46
CA ARG A 251 12.47 31.63 -32.21
C ARG A 251 13.77 31.07 -31.62
N GLU A 252 13.72 30.53 -30.41
CA GLU A 252 14.88 29.93 -29.75
C GLU A 252 15.47 28.82 -30.64
N ARG A 253 16.81 28.76 -30.71
CA ARG A 253 17.55 27.79 -31.52
C ARG A 253 18.31 26.77 -30.69
N ASP A 254 18.57 27.08 -29.42
CA ASP A 254 19.22 26.15 -28.50
C ASP A 254 18.29 24.93 -28.24
N PRO A 255 18.71 23.70 -28.60
CA PRO A 255 17.94 22.49 -28.32
C PRO A 255 17.59 22.34 -26.83
N ALA A 256 18.47 22.78 -25.92
CA ALA A 256 18.21 22.66 -24.48
C ALA A 256 17.05 23.56 -24.04
N GLN A 257 17.01 24.81 -24.51
CA GLN A 257 15.92 25.74 -24.21
C GLN A 257 14.60 25.31 -24.85
N ARG A 258 14.64 24.76 -26.07
CA ARG A 258 13.45 24.18 -26.73
C ARG A 258 12.88 23.00 -25.95
N TRP A 259 13.75 22.14 -25.43
CA TRP A 259 13.34 21.02 -24.59
C TRP A 259 12.67 21.51 -23.30
N VAL A 260 13.25 22.50 -22.61
CA VAL A 260 12.65 23.12 -21.42
C VAL A 260 11.27 23.68 -21.76
N PHE A 261 11.15 24.44 -22.86
CA PHE A 261 9.89 25.03 -23.27
C PHE A 261 8.83 23.98 -23.62
N ALA A 262 9.20 22.88 -24.29
CA ALA A 262 8.28 21.76 -24.54
C ALA A 262 7.72 21.17 -23.23
N GLY A 263 8.56 21.06 -22.19
CA GLY A 263 8.12 20.65 -20.86
C GLY A 263 7.16 21.64 -20.20
N GLU A 264 7.44 22.95 -20.29
CA GLU A 264 6.54 24.01 -19.80
C GLU A 264 5.17 23.96 -20.48
N LEU A 265 5.14 23.71 -21.80
CA LEU A 265 3.90 23.58 -22.56
C LEU A 265 3.09 22.35 -22.18
N LEU A 266 3.74 21.22 -21.90
CA LEU A 266 3.06 20.02 -21.40
C LEU A 266 2.31 20.33 -20.09
N GLU A 267 2.97 21.00 -19.14
CA GLU A 267 2.36 21.34 -17.86
C GLU A 267 1.25 22.40 -18.00
N GLN A 268 1.42 23.39 -18.88
CA GLN A 268 0.36 24.36 -19.19
C GLN A 268 -0.85 23.71 -19.88
N ALA A 269 -0.61 22.76 -20.78
CA ALA A 269 -1.68 22.01 -21.44
C ALA A 269 -2.49 21.19 -20.42
N LYS A 270 -1.82 20.49 -19.49
CA LYS A 270 -2.50 19.76 -18.40
C LYS A 270 -3.36 20.66 -17.51
N ALA A 271 -2.95 21.91 -17.31
CA ALA A 271 -3.71 22.91 -16.55
C ALA A 271 -4.84 23.57 -17.37
N THR A 272 -4.93 23.31 -18.67
CA THR A 272 -5.92 23.91 -19.56
C THR A 272 -7.10 22.94 -19.76
N ASP A 273 -8.17 23.14 -18.99
CA ASP A 273 -9.36 22.26 -19.04
C ASP A 273 -10.50 22.77 -19.93
N HIS A 274 -10.62 24.09 -20.08
CA HIS A 274 -11.79 24.72 -20.70
C HIS A 274 -11.62 25.09 -22.18
N ASP A 275 -10.47 24.80 -22.78
CA ASP A 275 -10.21 25.03 -24.20
C ASP A 275 -9.49 23.83 -24.83
N PRO A 276 -10.25 22.83 -25.34
CA PRO A 276 -9.69 21.67 -26.01
C PRO A 276 -8.83 22.02 -27.23
N ALA A 277 -9.12 23.12 -27.92
CA ALA A 277 -8.38 23.54 -29.11
C ALA A 277 -7.00 24.10 -28.76
N LEU A 278 -6.94 24.93 -27.71
CA LEU A 278 -5.67 25.45 -27.19
C LEU A 278 -4.83 24.33 -26.57
N ARG A 279 -5.43 23.45 -25.76
CA ARG A 279 -4.76 22.28 -25.17
C ARG A 279 -4.15 21.38 -26.23
N TYR A 280 -4.92 21.01 -27.26
CA TYR A 280 -4.43 20.21 -28.40
C TYR A 280 -3.25 20.88 -29.10
N THR A 281 -3.35 22.20 -29.31
CA THR A 281 -2.32 23.00 -29.97
C THR A 281 -1.03 23.04 -29.14
N MET A 282 -1.12 23.27 -27.83
CA MET A 282 0.04 23.28 -26.93
C MET A 282 0.78 21.94 -26.93
N LEU A 283 0.05 20.83 -26.83
CA LEU A 283 0.65 19.49 -26.86
C LEU A 283 1.28 19.17 -28.23
N SER A 284 0.63 19.54 -29.32
CA SER A 284 1.14 19.30 -30.68
C SER A 284 2.41 20.12 -30.96
N GLU A 285 2.42 21.41 -30.60
CA GLU A 285 3.59 22.28 -30.77
C GLU A 285 4.73 21.87 -29.81
N ALA A 286 4.42 21.45 -28.59
CA ALA A 286 5.40 20.86 -27.68
C ALA A 286 6.03 19.57 -28.26
N LEU A 287 5.24 18.74 -28.94
CA LEU A 287 5.72 17.51 -29.57
C LEU A 287 6.67 17.80 -30.72
N ASP A 288 6.35 18.80 -31.56
CA ASP A 288 7.26 19.27 -32.60
C ASP A 288 8.55 19.87 -32.04
N LEU A 289 8.49 20.63 -30.95
CA LEU A 289 9.67 21.13 -30.24
C LEU A 289 10.53 19.97 -29.72
N ALA A 290 9.92 18.97 -29.09
CA ALA A 290 10.61 17.79 -28.56
C ALA A 290 11.28 16.97 -29.67
N VAL A 291 10.64 16.83 -30.83
CA VAL A 291 11.25 16.22 -32.03
C VAL A 291 12.45 17.01 -32.50
N SER A 292 12.31 18.34 -32.61
CA SER A 292 13.39 19.21 -33.08
C SER A 292 14.61 19.23 -32.14
N SER A 293 14.40 18.97 -30.84
CA SER A 293 15.46 18.86 -29.83
C SER A 293 15.87 17.42 -29.53
N SER A 294 15.33 16.42 -30.26
CA SER A 294 15.56 14.98 -30.01
C SER A 294 15.30 14.54 -28.55
N ALA A 295 14.31 15.14 -27.89
CA ALA A 295 13.93 14.85 -26.51
C ALA A 295 12.99 13.64 -26.43
N LEU A 296 13.51 12.43 -26.66
CA LEU A 296 12.70 11.21 -26.83
C LEU A 296 11.76 10.90 -25.65
N HIS A 297 12.18 11.14 -24.41
CA HIS A 297 11.33 10.94 -23.24
C HIS A 297 10.12 11.87 -23.22
N LEU A 298 10.29 13.10 -23.72
CA LEU A 298 9.22 14.10 -23.76
C LEU A 298 8.30 13.85 -24.96
N MET A 299 8.83 13.34 -26.08
CA MET A 299 8.03 12.84 -27.20
C MET A 299 7.10 11.71 -26.76
N TRP A 300 7.57 10.79 -25.92
CA TRP A 300 6.75 9.75 -25.31
C TRP A 300 5.61 10.35 -24.49
N ASP A 301 5.92 11.20 -23.51
CA ASP A 301 4.91 11.79 -22.61
C ASP A 301 3.86 12.61 -23.35
N LEU A 302 4.29 13.41 -24.33
CA LEU A 302 3.39 14.23 -25.13
C LEU A 302 2.48 13.38 -26.02
N SER A 303 3.01 12.30 -26.61
CA SER A 303 2.20 11.36 -27.41
C SER A 303 1.19 10.62 -26.51
N GLN A 304 1.60 10.27 -25.29
CA GLN A 304 0.71 9.68 -24.29
C GLN A 304 -0.40 10.66 -23.91
N GLN A 305 -0.04 11.88 -23.51
CA GLN A 305 -1.00 12.91 -23.11
C GLN A 305 -1.99 13.25 -24.23
N LEU A 306 -1.53 13.33 -25.49
CA LEU A 306 -2.42 13.53 -26.64
C LEU A 306 -3.43 12.39 -26.80
N ALA A 307 -3.00 11.13 -26.68
CA ALA A 307 -3.87 9.97 -26.80
C ALA A 307 -4.83 9.80 -25.61
N GLU A 308 -4.40 10.22 -24.41
CA GLU A 308 -5.22 10.23 -23.19
C GLU A 308 -6.26 11.36 -23.20
N ASP A 309 -5.96 12.51 -23.79
CA ASP A 309 -6.88 13.65 -23.82
C ASP A 309 -7.89 13.54 -24.98
N PHE A 310 -7.44 13.10 -26.16
CA PHE A 310 -8.21 13.20 -27.40
C PHE A 310 -8.57 11.83 -28.02
N ALA A 311 -9.86 11.61 -28.22
CA ALA A 311 -10.42 10.43 -28.86
C ALA A 311 -9.88 10.25 -30.29
N GLY A 312 -9.64 9.01 -30.68
CA GLY A 312 -9.21 8.65 -32.04
C GLY A 312 -7.72 8.85 -32.33
N LEU A 313 -6.92 9.28 -31.34
CA LEU A 313 -5.47 9.28 -31.44
C LEU A 313 -4.87 8.01 -30.82
N SER A 314 -3.92 7.40 -31.53
CA SER A 314 -3.12 6.29 -31.02
C SER A 314 -1.74 6.79 -30.61
N GLN A 315 -1.36 6.59 -29.35
CA GLN A 315 -0.02 6.92 -28.85
C GLN A 315 1.07 6.24 -29.70
N ALA A 316 0.88 4.97 -30.06
CA ALA A 316 1.85 4.20 -30.83
C ALA A 316 2.06 4.77 -32.24
N GLU A 317 0.98 5.23 -32.89
CA GLU A 317 1.05 5.85 -34.22
C GLU A 317 1.72 7.22 -34.16
N LEU A 318 1.32 8.07 -33.20
CA LEU A 318 1.95 9.37 -32.95
C LEU A 318 3.45 9.19 -32.72
N LEU A 319 3.83 8.30 -31.80
CA LEU A 319 5.23 8.08 -31.46
C LEU A 319 6.01 7.49 -32.64
N SER A 320 5.45 6.52 -33.38
CA SER A 320 6.09 5.95 -34.58
C SER A 320 6.37 7.04 -35.63
N GLN A 321 5.39 7.91 -35.88
CA GLN A 321 5.54 9.05 -36.78
C GLN A 321 6.67 9.97 -36.32
N GLN A 322 6.72 10.32 -35.03
CA GLN A 322 7.73 11.25 -34.52
C GLN A 322 9.13 10.63 -34.44
N LEU A 323 9.26 9.37 -33.99
CA LEU A 323 10.53 8.65 -33.94
C LEU A 323 11.15 8.50 -35.34
N SER A 324 10.33 8.42 -36.39
CA SER A 324 10.81 8.38 -37.78
C SER A 324 11.59 9.64 -38.20
N ARG A 325 11.35 10.77 -37.52
CA ARG A 325 12.02 12.05 -37.78
C ARG A 325 13.36 12.19 -37.04
N VAL A 326 13.65 11.31 -36.07
CA VAL A 326 14.86 11.35 -35.22
C VAL A 326 15.65 10.03 -35.26
N ARG A 327 15.59 9.30 -36.39
CA ARG A 327 16.20 7.96 -36.59
C ARG A 327 17.72 7.87 -36.38
N ALA A 328 18.43 9.00 -36.36
CA ALA A 328 19.86 9.01 -36.09
C ALA A 328 20.20 8.52 -34.67
N SER A 329 19.27 8.68 -33.71
CA SER A 329 19.46 8.17 -32.35
C SER A 329 19.25 6.64 -32.29
N PRO A 330 20.22 5.86 -31.76
CA PRO A 330 20.03 4.43 -31.50
C PRO A 330 18.81 4.15 -30.62
N SER A 331 18.58 4.97 -29.60
CA SER A 331 17.44 4.86 -28.69
C SER A 331 16.11 5.10 -29.41
N ALA A 332 16.06 6.03 -30.37
CA ALA A 332 14.86 6.24 -31.18
C ALA A 332 14.51 5.02 -32.05
N ARG A 333 15.51 4.38 -32.66
CA ARG A 333 15.31 3.14 -33.44
C ARG A 333 14.88 1.98 -32.55
N ALA A 334 15.47 1.86 -31.35
CA ALA A 334 15.08 0.86 -30.37
C ALA A 334 13.63 1.06 -29.91
N MET A 335 13.22 2.29 -29.55
CA MET A 335 11.82 2.60 -29.22
C MET A 335 10.88 2.27 -30.40
N GLN A 336 11.29 2.53 -31.64
CA GLN A 336 10.50 2.17 -32.81
C GLN A 336 10.37 0.65 -32.97
N SER A 337 11.41 -0.13 -32.69
CA SER A 337 11.33 -1.61 -32.66
C SER A 337 10.29 -2.07 -31.63
N LEU A 338 10.35 -1.51 -30.41
CA LEU A 338 9.44 -1.86 -29.31
C LEU A 338 7.97 -1.57 -29.61
N LEU A 339 7.64 -0.60 -30.48
CA LEU A 339 6.27 -0.38 -30.94
C LEU A 339 5.69 -1.57 -31.73
N SER A 340 6.55 -2.34 -32.39
CA SER A 340 6.15 -3.52 -33.18
C SER A 340 6.45 -4.86 -32.49
N ASN A 341 7.52 -4.89 -31.69
CA ASN A 341 7.94 -6.04 -30.91
C ASN A 341 8.34 -5.58 -29.50
N PRO A 342 7.38 -5.43 -28.57
CA PRO A 342 7.64 -4.94 -27.22
C PRO A 342 8.61 -5.79 -26.40
N LEU A 343 8.80 -7.06 -26.78
CA LEU A 343 9.66 -8.02 -26.09
C LEU A 343 11.04 -8.18 -26.76
N ASP A 344 11.40 -7.33 -27.72
CA ASP A 344 12.74 -7.30 -28.33
C ASP A 344 13.79 -7.02 -27.24
N PRO A 345 14.65 -8.00 -26.87
CA PRO A 345 15.54 -7.85 -25.74
C PRO A 345 16.66 -6.83 -26.01
N ASP A 346 17.11 -6.67 -27.25
CA ASP A 346 18.15 -5.69 -27.58
C ASP A 346 17.59 -4.26 -27.56
N ALA A 347 16.37 -4.07 -28.07
CA ALA A 347 15.70 -2.79 -28.00
C ALA A 347 15.36 -2.40 -26.54
N ASN A 348 14.91 -3.35 -25.72
CA ASN A 348 14.69 -3.15 -24.29
C ASN A 348 15.98 -2.71 -23.56
N SER A 349 17.12 -3.35 -23.85
CA SER A 349 18.42 -2.94 -23.28
C SER A 349 18.75 -1.47 -23.56
N LEU A 350 18.58 -1.03 -24.81
CA LEU A 350 18.91 0.34 -25.23
C LEU A 350 17.94 1.37 -24.65
N VAL A 351 16.65 1.07 -24.69
CA VAL A 351 15.60 1.97 -24.18
C VAL A 351 15.69 2.11 -22.66
N GLY A 352 15.96 1.01 -21.93
CA GLY A 352 16.19 1.05 -20.50
C GLY A 352 17.38 1.92 -20.13
N GLN A 353 18.52 1.73 -20.81
CA GLN A 353 19.70 2.57 -20.59
C GLN A 353 19.42 4.04 -20.88
N PHE A 354 18.71 4.34 -21.98
CA PHE A 354 18.31 5.71 -22.29
C PHE A 354 17.48 6.33 -21.17
N PHE A 355 16.43 5.64 -20.71
CA PHE A 355 15.57 6.18 -19.65
C PHE A 355 16.32 6.39 -18.35
N VAL A 356 17.15 5.43 -17.93
CA VAL A 356 17.89 5.56 -16.68
C VAL A 356 19.00 6.60 -16.77
N LEU A 357 19.83 6.57 -17.80
CA LEU A 357 21.08 7.33 -17.85
C LEU A 357 20.93 8.72 -18.44
N GLU A 358 20.07 8.87 -19.46
CA GLU A 358 19.93 10.12 -20.21
C GLU A 358 18.68 10.88 -19.79
N ALA A 359 17.54 10.20 -19.63
CA ALA A 359 16.30 10.84 -19.20
C ALA A 359 16.16 11.00 -17.68
N ASP A 360 17.06 10.40 -16.89
CA ASP A 360 17.01 10.37 -15.42
C ASP A 360 15.67 9.85 -14.86
N ARG A 361 15.06 8.89 -15.58
CA ARG A 361 13.80 8.22 -15.23
C ARG A 361 14.07 6.78 -14.86
N LEU A 362 14.63 6.61 -13.67
CA LEU A 362 14.99 5.30 -13.16
C LEU A 362 13.82 4.31 -13.19
N GLU A 363 12.69 4.69 -12.60
CA GLU A 363 11.50 3.82 -12.49
C GLU A 363 11.02 3.32 -13.85
N SER A 364 10.89 4.22 -14.82
CA SER A 364 10.50 3.86 -16.18
C SER A 364 11.54 2.98 -16.87
N GLY A 365 12.82 3.21 -16.61
CA GLY A 365 13.93 2.48 -17.22
C GLY A 365 14.13 1.06 -16.68
N ILE A 366 13.87 0.82 -15.39
CA ILE A 366 14.10 -0.48 -14.73
C ILE A 366 13.37 -1.62 -15.45
N ASP A 367 12.10 -1.42 -15.82
CA ASP A 367 11.32 -2.47 -16.49
C ASP A 367 11.98 -2.88 -17.81
N PHE A 368 12.46 -1.92 -18.60
CA PHE A 368 13.20 -2.20 -19.83
C PHE A 368 14.54 -2.91 -19.58
N LEU A 369 15.29 -2.52 -18.54
CA LEU A 369 16.55 -3.18 -18.22
C LEU A 369 16.32 -4.66 -17.88
N LEU A 370 15.22 -4.97 -17.19
CA LEU A 370 14.85 -6.34 -16.82
C LEU A 370 14.48 -7.23 -18.01
N MET A 371 13.89 -6.65 -19.06
CA MET A 371 13.62 -7.32 -20.33
C MET A 371 14.80 -7.24 -21.32
N GLY A 372 15.84 -6.48 -21.00
CA GLY A 372 17.00 -6.25 -21.86
C GLY A 372 17.85 -7.52 -22.03
N SER A 373 18.52 -7.66 -23.17
CA SER A 373 19.52 -8.69 -23.47
C SER A 373 20.81 -8.59 -22.64
N ASN A 374 21.22 -7.40 -22.18
CA ASN A 374 22.46 -7.19 -21.44
C ASN A 374 22.33 -7.65 -19.98
N GLU A 375 23.07 -8.70 -19.61
CA GLU A 375 23.00 -9.34 -18.29
C GLU A 375 23.38 -8.40 -17.13
N GLN A 376 24.39 -7.55 -17.31
CA GLN A 376 24.84 -6.61 -16.28
C GLN A 376 23.75 -5.58 -15.97
N TRP A 377 23.15 -5.02 -17.01
CA TRP A 377 22.02 -4.07 -16.88
C TRP A 377 20.77 -4.74 -16.31
N ARG A 378 20.47 -5.97 -16.73
CA ARG A 378 19.37 -6.76 -16.17
C ARG A 378 19.55 -7.02 -14.68
N SER A 379 20.77 -7.37 -14.27
CA SER A 379 21.14 -7.58 -12.87
C SER A 379 20.96 -6.30 -12.04
N ILE A 380 21.44 -5.16 -12.52
CA ILE A 380 21.24 -3.86 -11.87
C ILE A 380 19.75 -3.51 -11.79
N GLY A 381 18.99 -3.69 -12.87
CA GLY A 381 17.54 -3.47 -12.87
C GLY A 381 16.82 -4.35 -11.85
N GLY A 382 17.24 -5.61 -11.69
CA GLY A 382 16.70 -6.54 -10.68
C GLY A 382 16.99 -6.10 -9.25
N MET A 383 18.23 -5.68 -8.98
CA MET A 383 18.61 -5.13 -7.67
C MET A 383 17.86 -3.84 -7.36
N GLU A 384 17.72 -2.92 -8.32
CA GLU A 384 16.95 -1.68 -8.14
C GLU A 384 15.46 -1.97 -7.86
N ARG A 385 14.83 -2.88 -8.64
CA ARG A 385 13.42 -3.24 -8.46
C ARG A 385 13.15 -3.91 -7.10
N ALA A 386 14.13 -4.65 -6.57
CA ALA A 386 14.01 -5.27 -5.26
C ALA A 386 13.97 -4.25 -4.11
N GLY A 387 14.47 -3.03 -4.32
CA GLY A 387 14.47 -1.97 -3.32
C GLY A 387 15.23 -2.34 -2.03
N PRO A 388 16.55 -2.65 -2.12
CA PRO A 388 17.32 -3.25 -1.03
C PRO A 388 17.31 -2.41 0.25
N ARG A 389 17.05 -3.06 1.37
CA ARG A 389 16.96 -2.41 2.70
C ARG A 389 18.18 -2.68 3.56
N GLU A 390 18.80 -3.83 3.37
CA GLU A 390 19.99 -4.23 4.13
C GLU A 390 21.24 -3.53 3.61
N ALA A 391 22.15 -3.16 4.51
CA ALA A 391 23.36 -2.41 4.17
C ALA A 391 24.24 -3.16 3.14
N GLN A 392 24.33 -4.48 3.26
CA GLN A 392 25.13 -5.31 2.36
C GLN A 392 24.56 -5.37 0.94
N GLU A 393 23.24 -5.44 0.79
CA GLU A 393 22.58 -5.45 -0.53
C GLU A 393 22.72 -4.09 -1.21
N ARG A 394 22.53 -2.99 -0.47
CA ARG A 394 22.77 -1.63 -0.96
C ARG A 394 24.21 -1.43 -1.42
N TYR A 395 25.17 -1.97 -0.67
CA TYR A 395 26.58 -1.95 -1.04
C TYR A 395 26.86 -2.72 -2.35
N GLN A 396 26.24 -3.89 -2.54
CA GLN A 396 26.37 -4.65 -3.78
C GLN A 396 25.81 -3.87 -4.98
N LEU A 397 24.63 -3.25 -4.82
CA LEU A 397 24.04 -2.40 -5.85
C LEU A 397 24.90 -1.16 -6.14
N ALA A 398 25.45 -0.51 -5.11
CA ALA A 398 26.40 0.59 -5.27
C ALA A 398 27.62 0.19 -6.11
N ARG A 399 28.21 -0.98 -5.82
CA ARG A 399 29.33 -1.53 -6.58
C ARG A 399 28.97 -1.89 -8.01
N ALA A 400 27.77 -2.38 -8.25
CA ALA A 400 27.31 -2.71 -9.59
C ALA A 400 27.21 -1.46 -10.47
N TRP A 401 26.67 -0.36 -9.92
CA TRP A 401 26.69 0.95 -10.56
C TRP A 401 28.11 1.48 -10.76
N ASP A 402 28.96 1.34 -9.75
CA ASP A 402 30.33 1.81 -9.78
C ASP A 402 31.16 1.11 -10.88
N GLY A 403 30.93 -0.19 -11.07
CA GLY A 403 31.57 -0.99 -12.11
C GLY A 403 31.27 -0.53 -13.53
N LEU A 404 30.16 0.18 -13.76
CA LEU A 404 29.81 0.74 -15.08
C LEU A 404 30.57 2.02 -15.42
N ILE A 405 31.09 2.73 -14.41
CA ILE A 405 31.64 4.09 -14.58
C ILE A 405 32.94 4.08 -15.39
N ALA A 406 33.75 3.02 -15.30
CA ALA A 406 35.06 2.94 -15.95
C ALA A 406 34.95 2.88 -17.48
N ASP A 407 33.90 2.23 -18.00
CA ASP A 407 33.72 1.99 -19.43
C ASP A 407 32.87 3.07 -20.11
N GLU A 408 32.15 3.89 -19.34
CA GLU A 408 31.25 4.92 -19.88
C GLU A 408 32.02 6.22 -20.21
N ARG A 409 32.07 6.55 -21.49
CA ARG A 409 32.78 7.74 -22.00
C ARG A 409 31.88 8.96 -22.11
N ASP A 410 30.57 8.77 -22.23
CA ASP A 410 29.63 9.88 -22.28
C ASP A 410 29.51 10.52 -20.89
N ALA A 411 29.89 11.80 -20.79
CA ALA A 411 29.95 12.49 -19.50
C ALA A 411 28.59 12.58 -18.79
N ARG A 412 27.49 12.66 -19.56
CA ARG A 412 26.13 12.74 -19.00
C ARG A 412 25.73 11.40 -18.41
N ARG A 413 25.88 10.32 -19.17
CA ARG A 413 25.59 8.94 -18.73
C ARG A 413 26.46 8.56 -17.54
N ASN A 414 27.76 8.87 -17.60
CA ASN A 414 28.71 8.64 -16.52
C ASN A 414 28.31 9.41 -15.25
N GLY A 415 27.89 10.67 -15.38
CA GLY A 415 27.38 11.49 -14.28
C GLY A 415 26.17 10.87 -13.57
N THR A 416 25.24 10.26 -14.31
CA THR A 416 24.08 9.55 -13.74
C THR A 416 24.51 8.28 -13.00
N MET A 417 25.42 7.47 -13.57
CA MET A 417 25.95 6.28 -12.90
C MET A 417 26.65 6.62 -11.59
N ARG A 418 27.50 7.66 -11.59
CA ARG A 418 28.17 8.18 -10.39
C ARG A 418 27.17 8.61 -9.32
N ARG A 419 26.09 9.29 -9.72
CA ARG A 419 25.02 9.70 -8.81
C ARG A 419 24.33 8.50 -8.17
N ARG A 420 24.00 7.45 -8.96
CA ARG A 420 23.39 6.22 -8.44
C ARG A 420 24.34 5.44 -7.52
N ALA A 421 25.60 5.26 -7.91
CA ALA A 421 26.61 4.61 -7.08
C ALA A 421 26.77 5.35 -5.74
N LEU A 422 26.94 6.67 -5.77
CA LEU A 422 27.07 7.50 -4.57
C LEU A 422 25.86 7.36 -3.64
N HIS A 423 24.64 7.48 -4.19
CA HIS A 423 23.40 7.32 -3.42
C HIS A 423 23.36 6.01 -2.65
N TRP A 424 23.68 4.90 -3.31
CA TRP A 424 23.64 3.58 -2.67
C TRP A 424 24.78 3.37 -1.67
N TYR A 425 25.99 3.90 -1.94
CA TYR A 425 27.07 3.88 -0.95
C TYR A 425 26.69 4.66 0.32
N GLU A 426 26.09 5.84 0.18
CA GLU A 426 25.67 6.68 1.32
C GLU A 426 24.59 5.99 2.18
N LEU A 427 23.67 5.26 1.55
CA LEU A 427 22.65 4.49 2.27
C LEU A 427 23.19 3.18 2.89
N ALA A 428 24.29 2.64 2.36
CA ALA A 428 24.89 1.41 2.85
C ALA A 428 25.86 1.67 4.02
N GLU A 429 26.73 2.67 3.90
CA GLU A 429 27.88 2.92 4.78
C GLU A 429 27.57 2.85 6.28
N PRO A 430 26.47 3.44 6.80
CA PRO A 430 26.20 3.44 8.24
C PRO A 430 25.98 2.04 8.82
N GLY A 431 25.50 1.09 8.02
CA GLY A 431 25.24 -0.30 8.41
C GLY A 431 26.33 -1.29 8.02
N LEU A 432 27.39 -0.84 7.33
CA LEU A 432 28.52 -1.69 6.97
C LEU A 432 29.56 -1.75 8.11
N ASN A 433 30.36 -2.82 8.10
CA ASN A 433 31.47 -3.04 9.04
C ASN A 433 32.75 -3.45 8.30
N GLY A 434 33.89 -3.34 8.99
CA GLY A 434 35.19 -3.80 8.48
C GLY A 434 35.58 -3.19 7.14
N MET A 435 36.14 -4.02 6.25
CA MET A 435 36.65 -3.58 4.94
C MET A 435 35.57 -2.98 4.03
N ALA A 436 34.34 -3.50 4.07
CA ALA A 436 33.25 -2.99 3.23
C ALA A 436 32.90 -1.53 3.58
N LYS A 437 32.91 -1.19 4.87
CA LYS A 437 32.71 0.18 5.35
C LYS A 437 33.84 1.11 4.86
N THR A 438 35.09 0.67 4.99
CA THR A 438 36.26 1.43 4.53
C THR A 438 36.18 1.71 3.03
N ILE A 439 35.85 0.71 2.21
CA ILE A 439 35.70 0.88 0.76
C ILE A 439 34.54 1.83 0.44
N ALA A 440 33.38 1.65 1.07
CA ALA A 440 32.24 2.53 0.84
C ALA A 440 32.57 4.00 1.18
N ALA A 441 33.19 4.25 2.33
CA ALA A 441 33.61 5.59 2.75
C ALA A 441 34.61 6.21 1.76
N GLN A 442 35.59 5.44 1.27
CA GLN A 442 36.54 5.89 0.25
C GLN A 442 35.83 6.25 -1.06
N ARG A 443 34.94 5.38 -1.56
CA ARG A 443 34.20 5.64 -2.81
C ARG A 443 33.28 6.84 -2.68
N ILE A 444 32.64 7.07 -1.53
CA ILE A 444 31.87 8.29 -1.26
C ILE A 444 32.76 9.53 -1.41
N ALA A 445 33.95 9.53 -0.80
CA ALA A 445 34.88 10.65 -0.88
C ALA A 445 35.35 10.95 -2.30
N GLU A 446 35.55 9.91 -3.13
CA GLU A 446 35.97 10.02 -4.53
C GLU A 446 34.83 10.45 -5.47
N LEU A 447 33.64 9.85 -5.32
CA LEU A 447 32.50 10.10 -6.21
C LEU A 447 31.83 11.44 -5.92
N ARG A 448 31.63 11.78 -4.65
CA ARG A 448 30.88 12.97 -4.23
C ARG A 448 31.32 14.25 -4.92
N PRO A 449 32.61 14.66 -4.98
CA PRO A 449 33.00 15.91 -5.62
C PRO A 449 32.66 15.95 -7.12
N THR A 450 32.56 14.79 -7.77
CA THR A 450 32.33 14.68 -9.22
C THR A 450 30.86 14.64 -9.62
N VAL A 451 29.94 14.36 -8.69
CA VAL A 451 28.49 14.32 -8.96
C VAL A 451 27.90 15.71 -8.78
N PRO A 452 27.33 16.37 -9.81
CA PRO A 452 26.67 17.66 -9.65
C PRO A 452 25.61 17.60 -8.55
N LEU A 453 25.53 18.65 -7.72
CA LEU A 453 24.51 18.76 -6.68
C LEU A 453 23.14 18.95 -7.33
N LEU A 454 22.44 17.85 -7.55
CA LEU A 454 21.05 17.82 -7.98
C LEU A 454 20.17 17.56 -6.75
N THR A 455 20.12 18.52 -5.84
CA THR A 455 19.24 18.44 -4.67
C THR A 455 17.92 19.14 -5.00
N ALA A 456 16.85 18.35 -5.11
CA ALA A 456 15.48 18.87 -5.13
C ALA A 456 15.08 19.42 -3.75
N ASP A 457 15.57 18.81 -2.67
CA ASP A 457 15.23 19.16 -1.28
C ASP A 457 16.40 19.84 -0.55
N TRP A 458 16.50 21.15 -0.74
CA TRP A 458 17.54 22.02 -0.17
C TRP A 458 17.57 21.99 1.37
N ASN A 459 16.53 21.47 2.03
CA ASN A 459 16.48 21.36 3.49
C ASN A 459 17.24 20.14 4.03
N LYS A 460 17.63 19.20 3.15
CA LYS A 460 18.33 17.96 3.51
C LYS A 460 19.81 17.96 3.12
N LEU A 461 20.37 19.11 2.77
CA LEU A 461 21.79 19.24 2.52
C LEU A 461 22.57 18.88 3.78
N ASN A 462 23.64 18.10 3.64
CA ASN A 462 24.66 17.97 4.67
C ASN A 462 25.72 19.08 4.51
N ALA A 463 26.59 19.26 5.50
CA ALA A 463 27.60 20.31 5.47
C ALA A 463 28.50 20.25 4.23
N LEU A 464 28.91 19.05 3.81
CA LEU A 464 29.80 18.88 2.67
C LEU A 464 29.13 19.27 1.35
N ASP A 465 27.83 18.96 1.18
CA ASP A 465 27.06 19.41 0.02
C ASP A 465 26.81 20.92 0.06
N TRP A 466 26.57 21.49 1.25
CA TRP A 466 26.47 22.93 1.41
C TRP A 466 27.77 23.64 0.99
N GLU A 467 28.94 23.12 1.36
CA GLU A 467 30.24 23.71 0.99
C GLU A 467 30.47 23.71 -0.53
N ARG A 468 29.98 22.69 -1.23
CA ARG A 468 30.09 22.55 -2.69
C ARG A 468 29.17 23.46 -3.49
N LEU A 469 28.15 24.05 -2.88
CA LEU A 469 27.29 25.03 -3.55
C LEU A 469 28.10 26.25 -4.00
N VAL A 470 27.84 26.72 -5.22
CA VAL A 470 28.44 27.95 -5.75
C VAL A 470 27.57 29.13 -5.34
N GLY A 471 28.09 29.98 -4.46
CA GLY A 471 27.37 31.15 -3.96
C GLY A 471 28.17 31.96 -2.96
N THR A 472 27.70 33.16 -2.64
CA THR A 472 28.34 34.04 -1.66
C THR A 472 27.97 33.61 -0.26
N VAL A 473 28.97 33.33 0.59
CA VAL A 473 28.73 33.02 2.01
C VAL A 473 28.59 34.32 2.81
N VAL A 474 27.54 34.40 3.62
CA VAL A 474 27.24 35.49 4.53
C VAL A 474 26.99 34.91 5.92
N THR A 475 27.51 35.58 6.95
CA THR A 475 27.24 35.23 8.35
C THR A 475 26.12 36.12 8.88
N VAL A 476 25.01 35.51 9.29
CA VAL A 476 23.82 36.20 9.80
C VAL A 476 23.86 36.28 11.33
N ASP A 477 23.79 37.48 11.87
CA ASP A 477 23.71 37.77 13.31
C ASP A 477 22.26 37.65 13.81
N ALA A 478 22.01 36.75 14.76
CA ALA A 478 20.66 36.51 15.30
C ALA A 478 20.08 37.71 16.06
N THR A 479 20.94 38.59 16.59
CA THR A 479 20.55 39.74 17.42
C THR A 479 20.16 40.93 16.56
N ARG A 480 21.01 41.26 15.58
CA ARG A 480 20.90 42.49 14.78
C ARG A 480 20.29 42.26 13.40
N GLY A 481 20.20 41.01 12.98
CA GLY A 481 20.03 40.69 11.56
C GLY A 481 21.28 41.07 10.77
N THR A 482 21.25 40.81 9.47
CA THR A 482 22.35 41.10 8.56
C THR A 482 21.79 41.53 7.22
N LYS A 483 22.05 42.78 6.86
CA LYS A 483 21.77 43.33 5.54
C LYS A 483 22.67 42.63 4.53
N LEU A 484 22.08 42.02 3.51
CA LEU A 484 22.82 41.35 2.46
C LEU A 484 23.46 42.39 1.53
N PRO A 485 24.69 42.15 1.03
CA PRO A 485 25.31 43.00 0.02
C PRO A 485 24.74 42.68 -1.39
N LEU A 486 23.41 42.66 -1.51
CA LEU A 486 22.69 42.21 -2.68
C LEU A 486 21.42 43.03 -2.87
N SER A 487 21.18 43.44 -4.11
CA SER A 487 19.87 43.86 -4.60
C SER A 487 19.46 42.95 -5.77
N LEU A 488 18.15 42.74 -5.94
CA LEU A 488 17.60 41.93 -7.03
C LEU A 488 16.79 42.85 -7.96
N GLY A 489 17.07 42.80 -9.25
CA GLY A 489 16.22 43.39 -10.28
C GLY A 489 14.99 42.52 -10.58
N ASP A 490 14.07 43.03 -11.39
CA ASP A 490 12.86 42.31 -11.80
C ASP A 490 13.21 40.94 -12.41
N GLY A 491 12.58 39.88 -11.88
CA GLY A 491 12.78 38.50 -12.32
C GLY A 491 14.09 37.84 -11.89
N GLN A 492 15.01 38.57 -11.23
CA GLN A 492 16.21 37.95 -10.67
C GLN A 492 15.85 37.13 -9.43
N LYS A 493 16.34 35.88 -9.38
CA LYS A 493 16.07 34.95 -8.29
C LYS A 493 17.35 34.57 -7.54
N MET A 494 17.25 34.54 -6.22
CA MET A 494 18.35 34.12 -5.34
C MET A 494 17.83 33.10 -4.34
N ARG A 495 18.54 32.00 -4.15
CA ARG A 495 18.22 31.02 -3.11
C ARG A 495 19.08 31.28 -1.87
N ILE A 496 18.43 31.39 -0.73
CA ILE A 496 19.05 31.53 0.58
C ILE A 496 19.17 30.12 1.17
N VAL A 497 20.40 29.63 1.35
CA VAL A 497 20.67 28.28 1.85
C VAL A 497 21.46 28.36 3.17
N PRO A 498 20.81 28.22 4.33
CA PRO A 498 21.52 28.17 5.61
C PRO A 498 22.41 26.93 5.72
N HIS A 499 23.51 27.04 6.45
CA HIS A 499 24.37 25.90 6.75
C HIS A 499 23.59 24.89 7.63
N PRO A 500 23.57 23.59 7.28
CA PRO A 500 22.69 22.62 7.93
C PRO A 500 23.06 22.30 9.38
N ASP A 501 24.30 22.51 9.78
CA ASP A 501 24.78 22.28 11.16
C ASP A 501 24.77 23.53 12.02
N ASP A 502 24.58 24.71 11.44
CA ASP A 502 24.64 25.95 12.21
C ASP A 502 23.35 26.10 13.04
N ARG A 503 23.52 26.58 14.27
CA ARG A 503 22.45 26.79 15.25
C ARG A 503 22.66 28.14 15.95
N TRP A 504 21.58 28.84 16.27
CA TRP A 504 21.61 30.01 17.15
C TRP A 504 20.69 29.79 18.35
N ASN A 505 20.83 30.61 19.38
CA ASN A 505 19.99 30.55 20.56
C ASN A 505 18.83 31.53 20.42
N TYR A 506 17.60 31.02 20.48
CA TYR A 506 16.42 31.82 20.74
C TYR A 506 16.27 31.99 22.26
N VAL A 507 16.26 33.22 22.74
CA VAL A 507 16.03 33.56 24.15
C VAL A 507 14.66 34.20 24.25
N GLY A 508 13.68 33.46 24.78
CA GLY A 508 12.35 33.95 25.12
C GLY A 508 12.26 34.45 26.56
N PHE A 509 11.04 34.79 27.00
CA PHE A 509 10.81 35.27 28.36
C PHE A 509 11.18 34.25 29.44
N SER A 510 10.92 32.96 29.18
CA SER A 510 11.12 31.87 30.14
C SER A 510 11.90 30.67 29.59
N SER A 511 12.41 30.76 28.35
CA SER A 511 13.15 29.66 27.72
C SER A 511 14.35 30.16 26.93
N ARG A 512 15.40 29.34 26.89
CA ARG A 512 16.54 29.48 25.99
C ARG A 512 16.63 28.18 25.20
N GLU A 513 16.46 28.27 23.89
CA GLU A 513 16.39 27.13 23.00
C GLU A 513 17.41 27.28 21.89
N GLN A 514 18.24 26.26 21.67
CA GLN A 514 19.11 26.20 20.51
C GLN A 514 18.30 25.69 19.32
N VAL A 515 18.20 26.49 18.25
CA VAL A 515 17.37 26.19 17.08
C VAL A 515 18.17 26.32 15.79
N ASP A 516 17.74 25.59 14.77
CA ASP A 516 18.23 25.76 13.40
C ASP A 516 17.47 26.91 12.70
N HIS A 517 17.74 27.10 11.41
CA HIS A 517 17.10 28.13 10.59
C HIS A 517 15.56 28.00 10.51
N ARG A 518 14.97 26.86 10.91
CA ARG A 518 13.52 26.62 10.88
C ARG A 518 12.83 27.06 12.18
N GLY A 519 13.62 27.37 13.21
CA GLY A 519 13.12 27.80 14.51
C GLY A 519 12.55 26.67 15.37
N THR A 520 11.80 27.05 16.39
CA THR A 520 11.19 26.13 17.37
C THR A 520 10.15 25.21 16.72
N SER A 521 9.88 24.05 17.32
CA SER A 521 8.82 23.14 16.85
C SER A 521 7.42 23.72 16.98
N THR A 522 7.21 24.63 17.95
CA THR A 522 5.92 25.26 18.25
C THR A 522 5.75 26.59 17.53
N ARG A 523 4.53 26.85 17.03
CA ARG A 523 4.07 28.18 16.61
C ARG A 523 3.18 28.77 17.70
N PHE A 524 3.31 30.06 17.98
CA PHE A 524 2.37 30.75 18.84
C PHE A 524 1.09 31.06 18.06
N SER A 525 -0.06 31.08 18.75
CA SER A 525 -1.34 31.39 18.10
C SER A 525 -1.29 32.80 17.50
N GLY A 526 -1.55 32.90 16.19
CA GLY A 526 -1.57 34.16 15.45
C GLY A 526 -0.23 34.61 14.86
N GLU A 527 0.84 33.81 14.93
CA GLU A 527 2.12 34.11 14.27
C GLU A 527 2.26 33.31 12.96
N SER A 528 2.70 33.99 11.89
CA SER A 528 2.94 33.36 10.57
C SER A 528 4.21 32.50 10.53
N PHE A 529 5.15 32.72 11.46
CA PHE A 529 6.46 32.07 11.49
C PHE A 529 6.75 31.42 12.84
N ARG A 530 7.68 30.45 12.85
CA ARG A 530 8.16 29.82 14.09
C ARG A 530 9.13 30.77 14.79
N ARG A 531 9.14 30.75 16.13
CA ARG A 531 10.08 31.53 16.92
C ARG A 531 11.50 31.06 16.64
N GLY A 532 12.44 31.98 16.51
CA GLY A 532 13.82 31.64 16.19
C GLY A 532 14.05 31.18 14.75
N ALA A 533 13.03 31.16 13.88
CA ALA A 533 13.23 30.86 12.46
C ALA A 533 13.98 31.99 11.77
N MET A 534 14.80 31.67 10.77
CA MET A 534 15.43 32.67 9.91
C MET A 534 14.39 33.18 8.89
N LEU A 535 14.31 34.50 8.76
CA LEU A 535 13.45 35.20 7.81
C LEU A 535 14.28 36.07 6.89
N ALA A 536 13.79 36.26 5.67
CA ALA A 536 14.24 37.31 4.78
C ALA A 536 13.25 38.48 4.87
N ASN A 537 13.72 39.62 5.38
CA ASN A 537 13.00 40.89 5.26
C ASN A 537 13.37 41.52 3.91
N ILE A 538 12.40 41.62 3.01
CA ILE A 538 12.57 42.16 1.65
C ILE A 538 11.77 43.45 1.59
N ASP A 539 12.47 44.59 1.49
CA ASP A 539 11.87 45.92 1.43
C ASP A 539 10.80 46.16 2.53
N GLY A 540 11.09 45.69 3.75
CA GLY A 540 10.23 45.82 4.91
C GLY A 540 9.27 44.66 5.15
N THR A 541 9.12 43.72 4.20
CA THR A 541 8.19 42.58 4.33
C THR A 541 8.93 41.30 4.71
N ASP A 542 8.51 40.65 5.80
CA ASP A 542 9.08 39.39 6.26
C ASP A 542 8.54 38.19 5.45
N GLN A 543 9.45 37.37 4.95
CA GLN A 543 9.16 36.14 4.22
C GLN A 543 10.00 34.97 4.75
N ALA A 544 9.50 33.74 4.56
CA ALA A 544 10.30 32.55 4.80
C ALA A 544 11.50 32.52 3.83
N ILE A 545 12.64 32.02 4.31
CA ILE A 545 13.80 31.80 3.44
C ILE A 545 13.48 30.73 2.37
N GLY A 546 14.24 30.76 1.28
CA GLY A 546 14.02 29.89 0.12
C GLY A 546 14.52 30.57 -1.13
N VAL A 547 13.76 30.50 -2.23
CA VAL A 547 13.98 31.36 -3.39
C VAL A 547 13.28 32.67 -3.15
N ILE A 548 14.04 33.76 -3.19
CA ILE A 548 13.52 35.12 -3.22
C ILE A 548 13.64 35.65 -4.65
N GLU A 549 12.68 36.47 -5.07
CA GLU A 549 12.59 37.03 -6.41
C GLU A 549 12.49 38.56 -6.33
N GLY A 550 13.19 39.25 -7.22
CA GLY A 550 13.17 40.71 -7.30
C GLY A 550 11.90 41.27 -7.97
N PRO A 551 11.66 42.59 -7.87
CA PRO A 551 12.61 43.58 -7.38
C PRO A 551 12.76 43.58 -5.86
N ALA A 552 14.00 43.66 -5.38
CA ALA A 552 14.32 43.79 -3.96
C ALA A 552 15.49 44.78 -3.79
N ARG A 553 15.22 45.95 -3.19
CA ARG A 553 16.26 46.97 -2.98
C ARG A 553 17.09 46.70 -1.74
N GLU A 554 16.44 46.22 -0.69
CA GLU A 554 17.04 45.90 0.59
C GLU A 554 16.56 44.53 1.07
N ILE A 555 17.53 43.64 1.28
CA ILE A 555 17.29 42.31 1.83
C ILE A 555 18.06 42.19 3.14
N THR A 556 17.36 41.91 4.23
CA THR A 556 17.96 41.65 5.54
C THR A 556 17.57 40.28 6.03
N LEU A 557 18.55 39.43 6.34
CA LEU A 557 18.30 38.16 7.02
C LEU A 557 18.28 38.39 8.52
N LYS A 558 17.27 37.87 9.20
CA LYS A 558 17.14 38.04 10.66
C LYS A 558 16.47 36.83 11.30
N MET A 559 16.65 36.68 12.60
CA MET A 559 15.89 35.72 13.39
C MET A 559 14.51 36.28 13.73
N HIS A 560 13.47 35.47 13.60
CA HIS A 560 12.13 35.82 14.05
C HIS A 560 12.06 35.88 15.58
N THR A 561 11.98 37.09 16.13
CA THR A 561 11.63 37.35 17.52
C THR A 561 10.16 37.78 17.56
N SER A 562 9.36 37.18 18.44
CA SER A 562 7.94 37.49 18.52
C SER A 562 7.76 38.94 18.97
N GLY A 563 7.31 39.82 18.08
CA GLY A 563 7.22 41.27 18.33
C GLY A 563 6.31 41.65 19.50
N ARG A 564 5.52 40.71 20.04
CA ARG A 564 4.68 40.89 21.22
C ARG A 564 5.45 40.94 22.54
N TYR A 565 6.68 40.42 22.58
CA TYR A 565 7.46 40.35 23.82
C TYR A 565 8.78 41.10 23.66
N ARG A 566 8.91 42.24 24.37
CA ARG A 566 10.13 43.05 24.45
C ARG A 566 11.36 42.28 24.97
N TYR A 567 11.17 41.08 25.50
CA TYR A 567 12.21 40.24 26.10
C TYR A 567 12.77 39.17 25.17
N SER A 568 12.21 38.98 23.96
CA SER A 568 12.74 37.97 23.05
C SER A 568 13.95 38.48 22.25
N ARG A 569 15.05 37.72 22.26
CA ARG A 569 16.27 38.04 21.50
C ARG A 569 16.95 36.80 20.94
N GLY A 570 17.75 36.99 19.90
CA GLY A 570 18.64 35.95 19.37
C GLY A 570 20.04 36.11 19.91
N GLU A 571 20.77 35.01 20.07
CA GLU A 571 22.21 35.01 20.36
C GLU A 571 22.92 34.00 19.45
N GLY A 572 24.00 34.42 18.80
CA GLY A 572 24.80 33.60 17.90
C GLY A 572 24.68 34.01 16.44
N THR A 573 25.29 33.20 15.57
CA THR A 573 25.33 33.45 14.13
C THR A 573 25.05 32.18 13.34
N MET A 574 24.59 32.33 12.10
CA MET A 574 24.48 31.23 11.13
C MET A 574 25.14 31.62 9.82
N ARG A 575 25.90 30.71 9.22
CA ARG A 575 26.37 30.86 7.85
C ARG A 575 25.23 30.56 6.89
N VAL A 576 25.14 31.37 5.85
CA VAL A 576 24.14 31.27 4.79
C VAL A 576 24.84 31.45 3.47
N LYS A 577 24.48 30.64 2.47
CA LYS A 577 25.00 30.76 1.12
C LYS A 577 23.90 31.32 0.21
N LEU A 578 24.25 32.36 -0.53
CA LEU A 578 23.41 33.01 -1.51
C LEU A 578 23.71 32.39 -2.88
N VAL A 579 22.80 31.52 -3.35
CA VAL A 579 22.95 30.74 -4.59
C VAL A 579 22.06 31.33 -5.68
N PRO A 580 22.61 31.91 -6.76
CA PRO A 580 21.80 32.41 -7.88
C PRO A 580 20.93 31.30 -8.45
N VAL A 581 19.65 31.58 -8.67
CA VAL A 581 18.74 30.65 -9.35
C VAL A 581 18.68 31.08 -10.81
N ARG A 582 19.11 30.19 -11.70
CA ARG A 582 19.10 30.42 -13.15
C ARG A 582 17.73 30.15 -13.74
#